data_AF-A0A127JX02-F1
#
_entry.id   AF-A0A127JX02-F1
#
_cell.length_a   1.000
_cell.length_b   1.000
_cell.length_c   1.000
_cell.angle_alpha   90.00
_cell.angle_beta   90.00
_cell.angle_gamma   90.00
#
_symmetry.space_group_name_H-M   'P 1'
#
loop_
_entity.id
_entity.type
_entity.pdbx_description
1 polymer ?
#
loop_
_entity_poly.entity_id
_entity_poly.type
_entity_poly.pdbx_seq_one_letter_code
_entity_poly.pdbx_strand_id
1 'polypeptide(L)'
;MPEQLTKHPEVTLQVLRSAGAKCGEGAVQEILTQCPAEHFCKLPGGELCVYGLPEAARMTQFSAQDWQALSAPQPVPPPATFAIGGEALAMGGAGLILGMLLALIVSRRRARRR
;
A
#
# COMPACT_ATOMS: atom_id res chain seq x y z
N MET A 1 -5.10 -17.12 -18.23
CA MET A 1 -3.79 -17.02 -18.92
C MET A 1 -2.92 -16.16 -18.04
N PRO A 2 -2.08 -16.67 -17.12
CA PRO A 2 -1.36 -15.80 -16.20
C PRO A 2 -0.50 -14.76 -16.93
N GLU A 3 -0.88 -13.50 -16.80
CA GLU A 3 -0.20 -12.34 -17.36
C GLU A 3 0.22 -11.41 -16.22
N GLN A 4 1.46 -10.93 -16.26
CA GLN A 4 2.00 -9.96 -15.31
C GLN A 4 2.31 -8.66 -16.03
N LEU A 5 1.79 -7.54 -15.51
CA LEU A 5 2.17 -6.19 -15.95
C LEU A 5 3.23 -5.60 -15.02
N THR A 6 4.28 -5.03 -15.59
CA THR A 6 5.38 -4.41 -14.82
C THR A 6 5.95 -3.20 -15.55
N LYS A 7 6.60 -2.30 -14.82
CA LYS A 7 7.39 -1.20 -15.41
C LYS A 7 8.72 -1.67 -16.00
N HIS A 8 9.19 -2.85 -15.61
CA HIS A 8 10.49 -3.39 -15.97
C HIS A 8 10.37 -4.85 -16.43
N PRO A 9 9.74 -5.10 -17.60
CA PRO A 9 9.53 -6.46 -18.09
C PRO A 9 10.86 -7.19 -18.30
N GLU A 10 11.89 -6.53 -18.81
CA GLU A 10 13.21 -7.13 -19.07
C GLU A 10 13.89 -7.62 -17.78
N VAL A 11 13.82 -6.81 -16.72
CA VAL A 11 14.36 -7.16 -15.39
C VAL A 11 13.57 -8.33 -14.81
N THR A 12 12.25 -8.31 -14.96
CA THR A 12 11.39 -9.41 -14.50
C THR A 12 11.76 -10.71 -15.21
N LEU A 13 11.87 -10.69 -16.54
CA LEU A 13 12.31 -11.83 -17.33
C LEU A 13 13.70 -12.33 -16.91
N GLN A 14 14.63 -11.41 -16.59
CA GLN A 14 15.96 -11.77 -16.09
C GLN A 14 15.90 -12.47 -14.73
N VAL A 15 15.08 -11.99 -13.80
CA VAL A 15 14.88 -12.62 -12.48
C VAL A 15 14.25 -14.00 -12.63
N LEU A 16 13.27 -14.15 -13.53
CA LEU A 16 12.67 -15.45 -13.80
C LEU A 16 13.68 -16.43 -14.42
N ARG A 17 14.53 -15.97 -15.35
CA ARG A 17 15.62 -16.78 -15.89
C ARG A 17 16.62 -17.21 -14.83
N SER A 18 17.02 -16.33 -13.92
CA SER A 18 17.92 -16.70 -12.83
C SER A 18 17.31 -17.71 -11.84
N ALA A 19 15.97 -17.76 -11.78
CA ALA A 19 15.23 -18.77 -11.04
C ALA A 19 14.96 -20.07 -11.83
N GLY A 20 15.53 -20.21 -13.04
CA GLY A 20 15.42 -21.42 -13.87
C GLY A 20 14.24 -21.45 -14.84
N ALA A 21 13.52 -20.34 -15.02
CA ALA A 21 12.53 -20.22 -16.08
C ALA A 21 13.20 -20.09 -17.46
N LYS A 22 12.57 -20.64 -18.49
CA LYS A 22 12.96 -20.43 -19.90
C LYS A 22 12.13 -19.29 -20.46
N CYS A 23 12.75 -18.12 -20.64
CA CYS A 23 12.03 -16.89 -20.98
C CYS A 23 12.60 -16.22 -22.23
N GLY A 24 11.74 -15.94 -23.23
CA GLY A 24 12.19 -15.32 -24.48
C GLY A 24 12.93 -16.26 -25.43
N GLU A 25 12.89 -17.57 -25.17
CA GLU A 25 13.68 -18.59 -25.87
C GLU A 25 12.84 -19.42 -26.85
N GLY A 26 11.57 -19.06 -27.08
CA GLY A 26 10.67 -19.83 -27.94
C GLY A 26 10.32 -21.21 -27.37
N ALA A 27 10.31 -21.36 -26.04
CA ALA A 27 9.85 -22.58 -25.40
C ALA A 27 8.40 -22.90 -25.79
N VAL A 28 8.05 -24.19 -25.80
CA VAL A 28 6.69 -24.64 -26.13
C VAL A 28 5.68 -24.03 -25.17
N GLN A 29 4.65 -23.40 -25.75
CA GLN A 29 3.53 -22.81 -25.03
C GLN A 29 2.38 -23.81 -25.02
N GLU A 30 2.10 -24.38 -23.85
CA GLU A 30 1.02 -25.37 -23.65
C GLU A 30 -0.29 -24.68 -23.21
N ILE A 31 -0.18 -23.55 -22.50
CA ILE A 31 -1.32 -22.86 -21.88
C ILE A 31 -1.47 -21.45 -22.46
N LEU A 32 -0.38 -20.70 -22.61
CA LEU A 32 -0.40 -19.28 -22.99
C LEU A 32 -0.11 -19.08 -24.48
N THR A 33 -0.82 -19.78 -25.36
CA THR A 33 -0.56 -19.81 -26.82
C THR A 33 -0.64 -18.47 -27.56
N GLN A 34 -1.19 -17.43 -26.93
CA GLN A 34 -1.26 -16.08 -27.47
C GLN A 34 -0.16 -15.15 -26.92
N CYS A 35 0.66 -15.65 -26.00
CA CYS A 35 1.77 -14.92 -25.43
C CYS A 35 2.88 -14.77 -26.47
N PRO A 36 3.33 -13.55 -26.80
CA PRO A 36 4.47 -13.37 -27.69
C PRO A 36 5.72 -14.07 -27.13
N ALA A 37 6.51 -14.67 -28.01
CA ALA A 37 7.62 -15.53 -27.61
C ALA A 37 8.64 -14.81 -26.72
N GLU A 38 8.88 -13.52 -26.98
CA GLU A 38 9.78 -12.63 -26.25
C GLU A 38 9.31 -12.33 -24.81
N HIS A 39 8.00 -12.42 -24.55
CA HIS A 39 7.37 -12.15 -23.26
C HIS A 39 7.01 -13.41 -22.48
N PHE A 40 7.08 -14.56 -23.15
CA PHE A 40 6.74 -15.86 -22.60
C PHE A 40 7.83 -16.42 -21.70
N CYS A 41 7.43 -16.94 -20.55
CA CYS A 41 8.24 -17.74 -19.64
C CYS A 41 7.61 -19.10 -19.37
N LYS A 42 8.37 -20.17 -19.58
CA LYS A 42 8.07 -21.52 -19.08
C LYS A 42 8.81 -21.73 -17.75
N LEU A 43 8.06 -21.93 -16.68
CA LEU A 43 8.56 -22.22 -15.33
C LEU A 43 8.29 -23.69 -14.97
N PRO A 44 8.99 -24.27 -13.98
CA PRO A 44 8.68 -25.62 -13.50
C PRO A 44 7.21 -25.78 -13.04
N GLY A 45 6.62 -24.71 -12.50
CA GLY A 45 5.25 -24.69 -11.99
C GLY A 45 4.18 -24.22 -12.96
N GLY A 46 4.54 -23.83 -14.19
CA GLY A 46 3.56 -23.33 -15.16
C GLY A 46 4.11 -22.33 -16.17
N GLU A 47 3.22 -21.52 -16.72
CA GLU A 47 3.53 -20.54 -17.75
C GLU A 47 3.13 -19.14 -17.31
N LEU A 48 3.92 -18.14 -17.69
CA LEU A 48 3.69 -16.75 -17.36
C LEU A 48 4.03 -15.87 -18.57
N CYS A 49 3.17 -14.89 -18.85
CA CYS A 49 3.43 -13.86 -19.86
C CYS A 49 3.75 -12.53 -19.16
N VAL A 50 4.88 -11.91 -19.48
CA VAL A 50 5.34 -10.67 -18.82
C VAL A 50 5.28 -9.50 -19.78
N TYR A 51 4.43 -8.52 -19.46
CA TYR A 51 4.21 -7.32 -20.26
C TYR A 51 4.74 -6.05 -19.58
N GLY A 52 5.15 -5.09 -20.40
CA GLY A 52 5.42 -3.71 -20.00
C GLY A 52 4.17 -2.84 -20.06
N LEU A 53 4.25 -1.62 -19.50
CA LEU A 53 3.17 -0.64 -19.58
C LEU A 53 2.73 -0.33 -21.03
N PRO A 54 3.63 -0.18 -22.03
CA PRO A 54 3.23 0.07 -23.42
C PRO A 54 2.42 -1.08 -24.04
N GLU A 55 2.63 -2.31 -23.56
CA GLU A 55 1.97 -3.51 -24.05
C GLU A 55 0.71 -3.89 -23.24
N ALA A 56 0.33 -3.11 -22.22
CA ALA A 56 -0.80 -3.41 -21.35
C ALA A 56 -2.12 -3.66 -22.12
N ALA A 57 -2.32 -2.97 -23.24
CA ALA A 57 -3.51 -3.15 -24.10
C ALA A 57 -3.54 -4.50 -24.84
N ARG A 58 -2.43 -5.24 -24.90
CA ARG A 58 -2.35 -6.59 -25.49
C ARG A 58 -2.69 -7.68 -24.49
N MET A 59 -2.81 -7.33 -23.21
CA MET A 59 -3.22 -8.27 -22.17
C MET A 59 -4.65 -8.74 -22.42
N THR A 60 -4.88 -10.02 -22.25
CA THR A 60 -6.18 -10.66 -22.47
C THR A 60 -6.98 -10.81 -21.19
N GLN A 61 -6.32 -10.77 -20.02
CA GLN A 61 -6.98 -10.94 -18.72
C GLN A 61 -7.64 -9.67 -18.18
N PHE A 62 -7.25 -8.49 -18.66
CA PHE A 62 -7.78 -7.21 -18.18
C PHE A 62 -8.67 -6.56 -19.24
N SER A 63 -9.94 -6.35 -18.89
CA SER A 63 -10.87 -5.60 -19.72
C SER A 63 -10.65 -4.08 -19.59
N ALA A 64 -11.22 -3.32 -20.52
CA ALA A 64 -11.26 -1.85 -20.41
C ALA A 64 -11.93 -1.38 -19.10
N GLN A 65 -12.88 -2.15 -18.58
CA GLN A 65 -13.59 -1.83 -17.36
C GLN A 65 -12.72 -2.04 -16.11
N ASP A 66 -11.85 -3.06 -16.12
CA ASP A 66 -10.84 -3.27 -15.07
C ASP A 66 -9.85 -2.10 -15.01
N TRP A 67 -9.38 -1.64 -16.17
CA TRP A 67 -8.50 -0.47 -16.26
C TRP A 67 -9.18 0.81 -15.75
N GLN A 68 -10.44 1.02 -16.09
CA GLN A 68 -11.22 2.14 -15.58
C GLN A 68 -11.36 2.08 -14.06
N ALA A 69 -11.66 0.90 -13.51
CA ALA A 69 -11.77 0.70 -12.06
C ALA A 69 -10.45 1.03 -11.33
N LEU A 70 -9.30 0.68 -11.91
CA LEU A 70 -7.98 1.04 -11.36
C LEU A 70 -7.67 2.54 -11.45
N SER A 71 -8.23 3.25 -12.43
CA SER A 71 -8.06 4.69 -12.60
C SER A 71 -9.00 5.54 -11.72
N ALA A 72 -10.02 4.91 -11.13
CA ALA A 72 -11.02 5.62 -10.35
C ALA A 72 -10.39 6.27 -9.10
N PRO A 73 -10.74 7.53 -8.77
CA PRO A 73 -10.30 8.18 -7.55
C PRO A 73 -10.66 7.31 -6.35
N GLN A 74 -9.65 6.92 -5.58
CA GLN A 74 -9.89 6.21 -4.33
C GLN A 74 -10.55 7.19 -3.35
N PRO A 75 -11.65 6.81 -2.66
CA PRO A 75 -12.23 7.66 -1.65
C PRO A 75 -11.19 7.90 -0.55
N VAL A 76 -10.75 9.16 -0.42
CA VAL A 76 -9.86 9.56 0.67
C VAL A 76 -10.70 9.50 1.94
N PRO A 77 -10.34 8.68 2.95
CA PRO A 77 -11.08 8.68 4.20
C PRO A 77 -11.02 10.08 4.81
N PRO A 78 -12.13 10.59 5.39
CA PRO A 78 -12.10 11.88 6.04
C PRO A 78 -11.01 11.88 7.14
N PRO A 79 -10.30 13.00 7.34
CA PRO A 79 -9.31 13.10 8.39
C PRO A 79 -9.97 12.73 9.72
N ALA A 80 -9.32 11.88 10.52
CA ALA A 80 -9.82 11.47 11.82
C ALA A 80 -9.97 12.72 12.71
N THR A 81 -11.22 13.15 12.94
CA THR A 81 -11.53 14.18 13.92
C THR A 81 -11.47 13.55 15.30
N PHE A 82 -10.37 13.79 16.01
CA PHE A 82 -10.31 13.52 17.44
C PHE A 82 -11.27 14.46 18.15
N ALA A 83 -12.47 13.98 18.46
CA ALA A 83 -13.39 14.70 19.34
C ALA A 83 -12.80 14.68 20.75
N ILE A 84 -12.24 15.81 21.19
CA ILE A 84 -11.91 16.01 22.59
C ILE A 84 -13.26 16.13 23.31
N GLY A 85 -13.74 15.01 23.89
CA GLY A 85 -14.99 14.98 24.63
C GLY A 85 -14.96 16.00 25.77
N GLY A 86 -16.07 16.69 26.01
CA GLY A 86 -16.19 17.72 27.05
C GLY A 86 -15.78 17.25 28.45
N GLU A 87 -15.84 15.94 28.71
CA GLU A 87 -15.39 15.33 29.97
C GLU A 87 -13.86 15.43 30.17
N ALA A 88 -13.08 15.35 29.09
CA ALA A 88 -11.61 15.48 29.16
C ALA A 88 -11.19 16.91 29.55
N LEU A 89 -11.93 17.93 29.11
CA LEU A 89 -11.73 19.32 29.51
C LEU A 89 -12.16 19.57 30.96
N ALA A 90 -13.25 18.95 31.41
CA ALA A 90 -13.70 19.08 32.79
C ALA A 90 -12.71 18.46 33.80
N MET A 91 -12.15 17.29 33.49
CA MET A 91 -11.16 16.64 34.36
C MET A 91 -9.79 17.35 34.34
N GLY A 92 -9.33 17.82 33.18
CA GLY A 92 -8.08 18.59 33.07
C GLY A 92 -8.16 19.96 33.75
N GLY A 93 -9.28 20.66 33.62
CA GLY A 93 -9.50 21.97 34.24
C GLY A 93 -9.58 21.90 35.78
N ALA A 94 -10.30 20.91 36.31
CA ALA A 94 -10.42 20.74 37.76
C ALA A 94 -9.08 20.42 38.45
N GLY A 95 -8.23 19.60 37.81
CA GLY A 95 -6.90 19.26 38.33
C GLY A 95 -5.96 20.47 38.44
N LEU A 96 -5.96 21.36 37.44
CA LEU A 96 -5.15 22.57 37.44
C LEU A 96 -5.58 23.57 38.52
N ILE A 97 -6.89 23.77 38.69
CA ILE A 97 -7.42 24.69 39.71
C ILE A 97 -7.09 24.18 41.11
N LEU A 98 -7.30 22.88 41.37
CA LEU A 98 -6.99 22.29 42.67
C LEU A 98 -5.48 22.35 43.00
N GLY A 99 -4.62 22.05 42.02
CA GLY A 99 -3.17 22.14 42.17
C GLY A 99 -2.70 23.57 42.49
N MET A 100 -3.28 24.57 41.82
CA MET A 100 -2.95 25.98 42.04
C MET A 100 -3.40 26.47 43.43
N LEU A 101 -4.60 26.08 43.87
CA LEU A 101 -5.10 26.42 45.21
C LEU A 101 -4.24 25.80 46.32
N LEU A 102 -3.85 24.53 46.18
CA LEU A 102 -2.96 23.87 47.13
C LEU A 102 -1.58 24.54 47.18
N ALA A 103 -1.00 24.89 46.04
CA ALA A 103 0.27 25.62 45.97
C ALA A 103 0.21 26.98 46.68
N LEU A 104 -0.88 27.73 46.51
CA LEU A 104 -1.11 29.02 47.19
C LEU A 104 -1.29 28.87 48.71
N ILE A 105 -1.96 27.80 49.17
CA ILE A 105 -2.13 27.54 50.60
C ILE A 105 -0.79 27.16 51.25
N VAL A 106 0.00 26.29 50.60
CA VAL A 106 1.31 25.87 51.10
C VAL A 106 2.28 27.06 51.14
N SER A 107 2.32 27.90 50.09
CA SER A 107 3.20 29.07 50.04
C SER A 107 2.88 30.08 51.15
N ARG A 108 1.58 30.36 51.40
CA ARG A 108 1.15 31.25 52.49
C ARG A 108 1.48 30.71 53.89
N ARG A 109 1.34 29.40 54.10
CA ARG A 109 1.72 28.76 55.38
C ARG A 109 3.22 28.81 55.62
N ARG A 110 4.04 28.66 54.57
CA ARG A 110 5.51 28.74 54.66
C ARG A 110 5.99 30.16 54.93
N ALA A 111 5.31 31.17 54.36
CA ALA A 111 5.60 32.58 54.61
C ALA A 111 5.22 33.04 56.03
N ARG A 112 4.18 32.47 56.64
CA ARG A 112 3.78 32.78 58.05
C ARG A 112 4.59 32.04 59.12
N ARG A 113 5.36 31.01 58.74
CA ARG A 113 6.22 30.23 59.67
C ARG A 113 7.68 30.72 59.71
N ARG A 114 8.03 31.70 58.88
CA ARG A 114 9.29 32.45 58.95
C ARG A 114 9.02 33.79 59.61
#